data_AF-A0A6A3GEV2-F1
#
_entry.id   AF-A0A6A3GEV2-F1
#
_cell.length_a   1.000
_cell.length_b   1.000
_cell.length_c   1.000
_cell.angle_alpha   90.00
_cell.angle_beta   90.00
_cell.angle_gamma   90.00
#
_symmetry.space_group_name_H-M   'P 1'
#
loop_
_entity.id
_entity.type
_entity.pdbx_description
1 polymer ?
#
loop_
_entity_poly.entity_id
_entity_poly.type
_entity_poly.pdbx_seq_one_letter_code
_entity_poly.pdbx_strand_id
1 'polypeptide(L)'
;MQHAPIVNNTVLQFDPWRLLGIPHGANLPDGFNNPVQFNLFNAVDPIIQRERANIELERDIRAQADADAAAADDDDGDGGSGGAAAADGGGGGGGDDDAGPPRRRQRHH
;
A
#
# COMPACT_ATOMS: atom_id res chain seq x y z
N MET A 1 19.59 -11.38 -21.29
CA MET A 1 18.92 -12.68 -21.09
C MET A 1 17.48 -12.40 -20.72
N GLN A 2 16.51 -12.95 -21.44
CA GLN A 2 15.09 -12.73 -21.18
C GLN A 2 14.67 -13.76 -20.12
N HIS A 3 14.39 -13.30 -18.90
CA HIS A 3 13.89 -14.18 -17.85
C HIS A 3 12.41 -14.49 -18.14
N ALA A 4 12.05 -15.77 -18.20
CA ALA A 4 10.66 -16.17 -18.30
C ALA A 4 9.93 -15.81 -16.98
N PRO A 5 8.77 -15.16 -17.03
CA PRO A 5 8.04 -14.80 -15.82
C PRO A 5 7.53 -16.05 -15.10
N ILE A 6 7.70 -16.10 -13.78
CA ILE A 6 7.07 -17.12 -12.93
C ILE A 6 5.64 -16.65 -12.66
N VAL A 7 4.69 -17.22 -13.39
CA VAL A 7 3.25 -16.94 -13.24
C VAL A 7 2.56 -18.08 -12.48
N ASN A 8 1.32 -17.86 -12.04
CA ASN A 8 0.53 -18.94 -11.48
C ASN A 8 0.48 -20.14 -12.44
N ASN A 9 0.55 -21.36 -11.89
CA ASN A 9 0.68 -22.62 -12.63
C ASN A 9 2.01 -22.81 -13.37
N THR A 10 3.07 -22.07 -13.02
CA THR A 10 4.44 -22.42 -13.44
C THR A 10 4.89 -23.67 -12.67
N VAL A 11 4.56 -24.85 -13.19
CA VAL A 11 4.79 -26.14 -12.53
C VAL A 11 6.12 -26.76 -12.97
N LEU A 12 6.94 -27.15 -11.99
CA LEU A 12 8.05 -28.08 -12.18
C LEU A 12 7.59 -29.49 -11.84
N GLN A 13 8.00 -30.46 -12.65
CA GLN A 13 7.77 -31.88 -12.42
C GLN A 13 9.10 -32.55 -12.08
N PHE A 14 9.12 -33.28 -10.97
CA PHE A 14 10.28 -34.05 -10.53
C PHE A 14 9.99 -35.53 -10.67
N ASP A 15 10.95 -36.24 -11.26
CA ASP A 15 11.01 -37.69 -11.24
C ASP A 15 11.33 -38.15 -9.81
N PRO A 16 10.41 -38.87 -9.12
CA PRO A 16 10.61 -39.30 -7.74
C PRO A 16 11.86 -40.19 -7.58
N TRP A 17 12.17 -40.99 -8.59
CA TRP A 17 13.32 -41.90 -8.57
C TRP A 17 14.63 -41.11 -8.50
N ARG A 18 14.74 -40.05 -9.30
CA ARG A 18 15.89 -39.14 -9.29
C ARG A 18 15.95 -38.30 -8.03
N LEU A 19 14.80 -37.82 -7.54
CA LEU A 19 14.74 -37.00 -6.34
C LEU A 19 15.17 -37.78 -5.10
N LEU A 20 14.77 -39.06 -5.02
CA LEU A 20 15.09 -39.94 -3.90
C LEU A 20 16.42 -40.70 -4.07
N GLY A 21 17.08 -40.58 -5.23
CA GLY A 21 18.31 -41.32 -5.54
C GLY A 21 18.11 -42.83 -5.62
N ILE A 22 16.89 -43.28 -5.92
CA ILE A 22 16.51 -44.69 -5.94
C ILE A 22 16.64 -45.21 -7.37
N PRO A 23 17.33 -46.34 -7.58
CA PRO A 23 17.43 -46.94 -8.91
C PRO A 23 16.04 -47.33 -9.44
N HIS A 24 15.82 -47.11 -10.73
CA HIS A 24 14.57 -47.49 -11.40
C HIS A 24 14.25 -48.97 -11.15
N GLY A 25 13.01 -49.26 -10.72
CA GLY A 25 12.52 -50.63 -10.47
C GLY A 25 12.53 -51.09 -9.01
N ALA A 26 13.01 -50.27 -8.07
CA ALA A 26 12.81 -50.54 -6.63
C ALA A 26 11.31 -50.52 -6.25
N ASN A 27 10.89 -51.40 -5.34
CA ASN A 27 9.50 -51.44 -4.91
C ASN A 27 9.19 -50.24 -4.02
N LEU A 28 8.56 -49.21 -4.59
CA LEU A 28 8.10 -48.02 -3.88
C LEU A 28 6.65 -48.20 -3.42
N PRO A 29 6.27 -47.67 -2.24
CA PRO A 29 4.87 -47.66 -1.82
C PRO A 29 3.97 -46.98 -2.85
N ASP A 30 2.70 -47.36 -2.87
CA ASP A 30 1.73 -46.75 -3.77
C ASP A 30 1.72 -45.22 -3.63
N GLY A 31 1.72 -44.53 -4.76
CA GLY A 31 1.78 -43.07 -4.84
C GLY A 31 3.19 -42.47 -4.95
N PHE A 32 4.26 -43.19 -4.57
CA PHE A 32 5.64 -42.70 -4.71
C PHE A 32 6.16 -42.76 -6.16
N ASN A 33 5.49 -43.52 -7.02
CA ASN A 33 5.80 -43.57 -8.46
C ASN A 33 5.21 -42.39 -9.24
N ASN A 34 4.38 -41.55 -8.62
CA ASN A 34 3.73 -40.43 -9.29
C ASN A 34 4.68 -39.22 -9.36
N PRO A 35 4.75 -38.51 -10.50
CA PRO A 35 5.55 -37.29 -10.62
C PRO A 35 5.16 -36.28 -9.55
N VAL A 36 6.17 -35.71 -8.88
CA VAL A 36 5.94 -34.63 -7.92
C VAL A 36 5.80 -33.33 -8.67
N GLN A 37 4.65 -32.67 -8.53
CA GLN A 37 4.37 -31.37 -9.13
C GLN A 37 4.60 -30.27 -8.09
N PHE A 38 5.41 -29.28 -8.44
CA PHE A 38 5.68 -28.11 -7.61
C PHE A 38 5.37 -26.83 -8.38
N ASN A 39 4.39 -26.05 -7.91
CA ASN A 39 4.08 -24.75 -8.49
C ASN A 39 5.05 -23.70 -7.94
N LEU A 40 5.97 -23.23 -8.79
CA LEU A 40 6.98 -22.23 -8.43
C LEU A 40 6.37 -20.92 -7.94
N PHE A 41 5.18 -20.55 -8.43
CA PHE A 41 4.52 -19.32 -8.03
C PHE A 41 4.27 -19.28 -6.52
N ASN A 42 3.89 -20.40 -5.92
CA ASN A 42 3.61 -20.49 -4.48
C ASN A 42 4.86 -20.22 -3.62
N ALA A 43 6.06 -20.45 -4.16
CA ALA A 43 7.31 -20.16 -3.47
C ALA A 43 7.72 -18.68 -3.59
N VAL A 44 7.40 -18.06 -4.71
CA VAL A 44 7.86 -16.70 -5.05
C VAL A 44 6.85 -15.63 -4.61
N ASP A 45 5.56 -15.92 -4.66
CA ASP A 45 4.50 -14.97 -4.31
C ASP A 45 4.65 -14.36 -2.90
N PRO A 46 4.96 -15.12 -1.83
CA PRO A 46 5.18 -14.54 -0.51
C PRO A 46 6.36 -13.55 -0.47
N ILE A 47 7.39 -13.77 -1.29
CA ILE A 47 8.56 -12.89 -1.39
C ILE A 47 8.14 -11.58 -2.07
N ILE A 48 7.42 -11.69 -3.19
CA ILE A 48 6.90 -10.52 -3.92
C ILE A 48 5.97 -9.70 -3.02
N GLN A 49 5.09 -10.34 -2.27
CA GLN A 49 4.18 -9.63 -1.34
C GLN A 49 4.96 -8.89 -0.25
N ARG A 50 5.98 -9.52 0.33
CA ARG A 50 6.82 -8.89 1.35
C ARG A 50 7.60 -7.69 0.79
N GLU A 51 8.17 -7.81 -0.41
CA GLU A 51 8.88 -6.70 -1.06
C GLU A 51 7.94 -5.51 -1.34
N ARG A 52 6.72 -5.78 -1.82
CA ARG A 52 5.72 -4.73 -2.04
C ARG A 52 5.35 -4.00 -0.75
N ALA A 53 5.11 -4.73 0.33
CA ALA A 53 4.79 -4.15 1.62
C ALA A 53 5.92 -3.27 2.15
N ASN A 54 7.18 -3.68 1.97
CA ASN A 54 8.33 -2.87 2.35
C ASN A 54 8.41 -1.56 1.54
N ILE A 55 8.19 -1.63 0.23
CA ILE A 55 8.19 -0.43 -0.64
C ILE A 55 7.06 0.53 -0.25
N GLU A 56 5.88 0.01 0.09
CA GLU A 56 4.75 0.81 0.55
C GLU A 56 5.07 1.51 1.88
N LEU A 57 5.62 0.77 2.85
CA LEU A 57 6.06 1.32 4.13
C LEU A 57 7.12 2.43 3.96
N GLU A 58 8.11 2.24 3.09
CA GLU A 58 9.13 3.26 2.82
C GLU A 58 8.54 4.54 2.21
N ARG A 59 7.53 4.39 1.36
CA ARG A 59 6.81 5.53 0.77
C ARG A 59 6.00 6.28 1.82
N ASP A 60 5.31 5.56 2.69
CA ASP A 60 4.51 6.16 3.75
C ASP A 60 5.39 6.91 4.75
N ILE A 61 6.55 6.33 5.13
CA ILE A 61 7.53 7.01 5.99
C ILE A 61 8.02 8.31 5.35
N ARG A 62 8.31 8.29 4.04
CA ARG A 62 8.75 9.50 3.32
C ARG A 62 7.65 10.56 3.27
N ALA A 63 6.42 10.15 2.93
CA ALA A 63 5.28 11.06 2.88
C ALA A 63 4.99 11.70 4.24
N GLN A 64 5.13 10.93 5.33
CA GLN A 64 5.00 11.46 6.68
C GLN A 64 6.10 12.48 7.01
N ALA A 65 7.36 12.18 6.67
CA ALA A 65 8.46 13.10 6.88
C ALA A 65 8.30 14.41 6.08
N ASP A 66 7.80 14.32 4.84
CA ASP A 66 7.49 15.49 4.01
C ASP A 66 6.34 16.32 4.61
N ALA A 67 5.32 15.67 5.17
CA ALA A 67 4.22 16.33 5.86
C ALA A 67 4.65 17.02 7.16
N ASP A 68 5.49 16.35 7.97
CA ASP A 68 6.04 16.90 9.21
C ASP A 68 6.94 18.11 8.92
N ALA A 69 7.74 18.05 7.85
CA ALA A 69 8.54 19.18 7.39
C ALA A 69 7.68 20.38 6.95
N ALA A 70 6.62 20.12 6.16
CA ALA A 70 5.69 21.16 5.74
C ALA A 70 4.97 21.82 6.93
N ALA A 71 4.59 21.04 7.95
CA ALA A 71 3.95 21.56 9.15
C ALA A 71 4.89 22.40 10.03
N ALA A 72 6.21 22.17 9.97
CA ALA A 72 7.19 22.96 10.73
C ALA A 72 7.46 24.33 10.09
N ASP A 73 7.39 24.44 8.76
CA ASP A 73 7.58 25.70 8.03
C ASP A 73 6.40 26.70 8.24
N ASP A 74 5.23 26.21 8.65
CA ASP A 74 4.03 27.03 8.89
C ASP A 74 4.00 27.72 10.29
N ASP A 75 4.91 27.40 11.22
CA ASP A 75 4.92 27.94 12.61
C ASP A 75 5.81 29.19 12.79
N ASP A 76 6.53 29.64 11.75
CA ASP A 76 7.43 30.81 11.80
C ASP A 76 6.71 32.18 11.57
N GLY A 77 5.38 32.23 11.76
CA GLY A 77 4.53 33.25 11.13
C GLY A 77 3.56 34.09 11.98
N ASP A 78 3.76 34.33 13.29
CA ASP A 78 3.21 35.55 13.95
C ASP A 78 3.87 35.85 15.32
N GLY A 79 5.15 36.18 15.29
CA GLY A 79 5.89 36.70 16.44
C GLY A 79 6.21 38.19 16.30
N GLY A 80 5.31 39.06 16.76
CA GLY A 80 5.57 40.49 17.01
C GLY A 80 4.73 41.43 16.15
N SER A 81 4.19 42.56 16.63
CA SER A 81 4.43 43.32 17.85
C SER A 81 3.43 44.49 17.91
N GLY A 82 3.02 44.86 19.13
CA GLY A 82 2.63 46.20 19.59
C GLY A 82 1.81 47.17 18.71
N GLY A 83 0.65 47.62 19.22
CA GLY A 83 0.07 48.88 18.77
C GLY A 83 -1.36 49.14 19.22
N ALA A 84 -1.52 49.73 20.41
CA ALA A 84 -2.80 50.25 20.89
C ALA A 84 -3.22 51.54 20.15
N ALA A 85 -4.54 51.69 20.00
CA ALA A 85 -5.34 52.92 19.84
C ALA A 85 -5.25 53.73 18.52
N ALA A 86 -6.39 53.84 17.82
CA ALA A 86 -7.29 55.00 17.91
C ALA A 86 -8.55 54.81 17.05
N ALA A 87 -9.65 55.39 17.53
CA ALA A 87 -10.99 55.40 16.96
C ALA A 87 -11.08 56.08 15.58
N ASP A 88 -12.08 55.70 14.79
CA ASP A 88 -13.28 56.53 14.51
C ASP A 88 -13.97 56.11 13.20
N GLY A 89 -15.30 56.16 13.18
CA GLY A 89 -16.04 56.45 11.95
C GLY A 89 -16.83 55.32 11.27
N GLY A 90 -18.14 55.28 11.58
CA GLY A 90 -19.24 55.01 10.63
C GLY A 90 -19.34 53.58 10.06
N GLY A 91 -20.39 52.80 10.31
CA GLY A 91 -21.79 53.16 10.14
C GLY A 91 -22.30 52.51 8.84
N GLY A 92 -23.22 51.54 8.97
CA GLY A 92 -24.12 51.18 7.88
C GLY A 92 -24.27 49.69 7.58
N GLY A 93 -25.46 49.16 7.90
CA GLY A 93 -26.19 48.36 6.93
C GLY A 93 -26.13 46.84 7.07
N GLY A 94 -27.08 46.31 7.84
CA GLY A 94 -28.08 45.34 7.37
C GLY A 94 -27.60 44.05 6.69
N GLY A 95 -27.83 42.93 7.37
CA GLY A 95 -27.78 41.60 6.78
C GLY A 95 -28.10 40.56 7.83
N ASP A 96 -29.39 40.45 8.15
CA ASP A 96 -29.93 39.42 9.02
C ASP A 96 -29.54 38.01 8.55
N ASP A 97 -29.34 37.15 9.55
CA ASP A 97 -28.95 35.76 9.47
C ASP A 97 -29.88 34.91 8.60
N ASP A 98 -29.33 34.12 7.67
CA ASP A 98 -30.02 32.93 7.16
C ASP A 98 -29.01 31.86 6.66
N ALA A 99 -28.22 31.32 7.59
CA ALA A 99 -27.44 30.11 7.37
C ALA A 99 -28.35 28.86 7.45
N GLY A 100 -29.13 28.60 6.40
CA GLY A 100 -29.87 27.35 6.25
C GLY A 100 -28.93 26.14 6.05
N PRO A 101 -29.26 24.94 6.59
CA PRO A 101 -28.37 23.78 6.54
C PRO A 101 -28.25 23.19 5.10
N PRO A 102 -27.13 22.52 4.76
CA PRO A 102 -26.91 21.99 3.42
C PRO A 102 -27.91 20.86 3.10
N ARG A 103 -28.65 21.01 2.00
CA ARG A 103 -29.56 19.98 1.47
C ARG A 103 -28.76 18.80 0.91
N ARG A 104 -28.79 17.68 1.65
CA ARG A 104 -28.33 16.36 1.26
C ARG A 104 -29.06 15.90 -0.02
N ARG A 105 -28.38 15.90 -1.17
CA ARG A 105 -28.93 15.29 -2.40
C ARG A 105 -28.77 13.77 -2.32
N GLN A 106 -29.83 13.10 -1.84
CA GLN A 106 -30.07 11.68 -2.13
C GLN A 106 -30.87 11.58 -3.43
N ARG A 107 -30.38 10.80 -4.40
CA ARG A 107 -31.16 10.00 -5.38
C ARG A 107 -30.20 9.00 -6.01
N HIS A 108 -30.55 7.79 -6.43
CA HIS A 108 -31.52 6.74 -6.07
C HIS A 108 -31.16 5.61 -7.07
N HIS A 109 -31.15 4.35 -6.61
CA HIS A 109 -31.06 3.07 -7.32
C HIS A 109 -30.79 3.05 -8.82
#